data_AF-A0A4V1IWY2-F1
#
_entry.id   AF-A0A4V1IWY2-F1
#
_cell.length_a   1.000
_cell.length_b   1.000
_cell.length_c   1.000
_cell.angle_alpha   90.00
_cell.angle_beta   90.00
_cell.angle_gamma   90.00
#
_symmetry.space_group_name_H-M   'P 1'
#
loop_
_entity.id
_entity.type
_entity.pdbx_description
1 polymer ?
#
loop_
_entity_poly.entity_id
_entity_poly.type
_entity_poly.pdbx_seq_one_letter_code
_entity_poly.pdbx_strand_id
1 'polypeptide(L)'
;MTARSRSDAEHSTAAGRAKAKVIEVSASTVLDLKAELFRATERFEREKRAATVSGHIPARKVLKVAKNGGDAKKNRGVAERNARDVDRHAEDAVDLVKSRQALERKARIYEQLRRGEQVKGMGDRSAEELLIDFDQKRWDEEDYGKPDDEADPALGTLFIDTHGRSPGDNEDDPLVEYTDEFGRARMMRRSEIPRRPASPYEDDGRPTMMSADMYREQERLRWEAEAEAEANAGPLHYDANKEVRTKGVGFYQFAADEDERAAQQRDLNKLRDETTQKRAAHQNAREKRRAQLAARAEELRRKRARRQGQLEPDEEAPVDRSTATAISGLISSVRASVNTPADAP
;
A
#
# COMPACT_ATOMS: atom_id res chain seq x y z
N MET A 1 -47.66 34.83 -51.53
CA MET A 1 -46.40 34.06 -51.56
C MET A 1 -46.29 33.28 -50.26
N THR A 2 -46.04 31.98 -50.39
CA THR A 2 -46.23 30.89 -49.42
C THR A 2 -45.44 31.04 -48.12
N ALA A 3 -46.14 31.05 -46.98
CA ALA A 3 -45.58 30.77 -45.66
C ALA A 3 -45.39 29.25 -45.53
N ARG A 4 -44.13 28.80 -45.37
CA ARG A 4 -43.78 27.41 -45.10
C ARG A 4 -43.56 27.25 -43.59
N SER A 5 -44.48 26.54 -42.95
CA SER A 5 -44.34 25.95 -41.62
C SER A 5 -43.23 24.89 -41.64
N ARG A 6 -42.18 25.07 -40.84
CA ARG A 6 -41.24 23.99 -40.48
C ARG A 6 -41.46 23.66 -39.01
N SER A 7 -41.97 22.46 -38.79
CA SER A 7 -42.07 21.78 -37.50
C SER A 7 -40.71 21.22 -37.11
N ASP A 8 -40.08 21.77 -36.08
CA ASP A 8 -38.90 21.16 -35.46
C ASP A 8 -39.36 20.03 -34.53
N ALA A 9 -39.12 18.80 -34.96
CA ALA A 9 -39.33 17.58 -34.18
C ALA A 9 -38.05 17.26 -33.40
N GLU A 10 -37.98 17.72 -32.15
CA GLU A 10 -36.94 17.35 -31.20
C GLU A 10 -37.03 15.84 -30.89
N HIS A 11 -36.09 15.06 -31.42
CA HIS A 11 -35.90 13.66 -31.06
C HIS A 11 -34.98 13.59 -29.84
N SER A 12 -35.55 13.54 -28.64
CA SER A 12 -34.81 13.19 -27.42
C SER A 12 -34.60 11.67 -27.35
N THR A 13 -33.42 11.20 -27.76
CA THR A 13 -33.03 9.80 -27.57
C THR A 13 -32.50 9.60 -26.15
N ALA A 14 -33.40 9.45 -25.18
CA ALA A 14 -33.07 8.93 -23.86
C ALA A 14 -32.85 7.42 -23.95
N ALA A 15 -31.59 6.99 -24.06
CA ALA A 15 -31.21 5.58 -24.03
C ALA A 15 -31.40 5.00 -22.62
N GLY A 16 -32.60 4.50 -22.35
CA GLY A 16 -32.92 3.74 -21.14
C GLY A 16 -32.15 2.42 -21.10
N ARG A 17 -31.37 2.24 -20.03
CA ARG A 17 -30.62 1.01 -19.73
C ARG A 17 -31.60 -0.14 -19.52
N ALA A 18 -31.64 -1.11 -20.45
CA ALA A 18 -32.54 -2.26 -20.38
C ALA A 18 -32.31 -3.04 -19.08
N LYS A 19 -33.35 -3.13 -18.23
CA LYS A 19 -33.35 -3.96 -17.03
C LYS A 19 -33.17 -5.42 -17.45
N ALA A 20 -32.25 -6.13 -16.80
CA ALA A 20 -32.04 -7.56 -17.04
C ALA A 20 -33.35 -8.31 -16.78
N LYS A 21 -33.80 -9.10 -17.76
CA LYS A 21 -35.00 -9.93 -17.62
C LYS A 21 -34.71 -11.01 -16.60
N VAL A 22 -35.39 -10.96 -15.46
CA VAL A 22 -35.39 -12.03 -14.47
C VAL A 22 -36.05 -13.23 -15.15
N ILE A 23 -35.29 -14.32 -15.31
CA ILE A 23 -35.81 -15.56 -15.88
C ILE A 23 -36.54 -16.28 -14.75
N GLU A 24 -37.87 -16.27 -14.81
CA GLU A 24 -38.69 -17.09 -13.90
C GLU A 24 -38.50 -18.56 -14.29
N VAL A 25 -37.88 -19.32 -13.39
CA VAL A 25 -37.59 -20.75 -13.62
C VAL A 25 -38.86 -21.54 -13.35
N SER A 26 -39.64 -21.81 -14.40
CA SER A 26 -40.79 -22.70 -14.36
C SER A 26 -40.40 -24.13 -14.72
N ALA A 27 -41.17 -25.13 -14.27
CA ALA A 27 -40.92 -26.53 -14.61
C ALA A 27 -40.86 -26.80 -16.12
N SER A 28 -41.59 -26.02 -16.93
CA SER A 28 -41.54 -26.11 -18.40
C SER A 28 -40.22 -25.58 -18.99
N THR A 29 -39.65 -24.49 -18.44
CA THR A 29 -38.34 -23.99 -18.89
C THR A 29 -37.19 -24.95 -18.59
N VAL A 30 -37.28 -25.71 -17.50
CA VAL A 30 -36.30 -26.76 -17.17
C VAL A 30 -36.40 -27.94 -18.13
N LEU A 31 -37.62 -28.32 -18.53
CA LEU A 31 -37.84 -29.37 -19.53
C LEU A 31 -37.35 -28.96 -20.92
N ASP A 32 -37.52 -27.69 -21.30
CA ASP A 32 -37.05 -27.17 -22.57
C ASP A 32 -35.51 -27.10 -22.62
N LEU A 33 -34.88 -26.63 -21.53
CA LEU A 33 -33.42 -26.67 -21.39
C LEU A 33 -32.89 -28.12 -21.43
N LYS A 34 -33.59 -29.06 -20.78
CA LYS A 34 -33.24 -30.47 -20.83
C LYS A 34 -33.35 -31.03 -22.24
N ALA A 35 -34.37 -30.63 -23.00
CA ALA A 35 -34.54 -31.01 -24.39
C ALA A 35 -33.45 -30.41 -25.29
N GLU A 36 -33.06 -29.16 -25.09
CA GLU A 36 -31.95 -28.52 -25.81
C GLU A 36 -30.60 -29.16 -25.49
N LEU A 37 -30.32 -29.44 -24.21
CA LEU A 37 -29.13 -30.18 -23.81
C LEU A 37 -29.10 -31.57 -24.43
N PHE A 38 -30.22 -32.27 -24.46
CA PHE A 38 -30.32 -33.60 -25.08
C PHE A 38 -30.06 -33.53 -26.60
N ARG A 39 -30.64 -32.56 -27.29
CA ARG A 39 -30.36 -32.30 -28.71
C ARG A 39 -28.90 -31.94 -28.97
N ALA A 40 -28.27 -31.17 -28.08
CA ALA A 40 -26.85 -30.83 -28.19
C ALA A 40 -25.95 -32.05 -27.95
N THR A 41 -26.29 -32.90 -26.97
CA THR A 41 -25.56 -34.15 -26.73
C THR A 41 -25.71 -35.14 -27.88
N GLU A 42 -26.90 -35.29 -28.47
CA GLU A 42 -27.10 -36.14 -29.65
C GLU A 42 -26.33 -35.63 -30.87
N ARG A 43 -26.30 -34.31 -31.10
CA ARG A 43 -25.48 -33.71 -32.15
C ARG A 43 -24.01 -34.00 -31.94
N PHE A 44 -23.51 -33.81 -30.72
CA PHE A 44 -22.11 -34.09 -30.39
C PHE A 44 -21.77 -35.57 -30.54
N GLU A 45 -22.65 -36.48 -30.11
CA GLU A 45 -22.44 -37.91 -30.30
C GLU A 45 -22.50 -38.32 -31.76
N ARG A 46 -23.41 -37.74 -32.55
CA ARG A 46 -23.50 -37.96 -34.00
C ARG A 46 -22.25 -37.47 -34.71
N GLU A 47 -21.74 -36.29 -34.34
CA GLU A 47 -20.47 -35.75 -34.85
C GLU A 47 -19.27 -36.58 -34.40
N LYS A 48 -19.25 -37.09 -33.15
CA LYS A 48 -18.20 -38.00 -32.65
C LYS A 48 -18.23 -39.34 -33.36
N ARG A 49 -19.42 -39.89 -33.64
CA ARG A 49 -19.61 -41.13 -34.42
C ARG A 49 -19.23 -40.93 -35.89
N ALA A 50 -19.59 -39.80 -36.49
CA ALA A 50 -19.17 -39.43 -37.84
C ALA A 50 -17.65 -39.21 -37.93
N ALA A 51 -17.03 -38.59 -36.93
CA ALA A 51 -15.57 -38.41 -36.85
C ALA A 51 -14.81 -39.74 -36.68
N THR A 52 -15.39 -40.72 -35.96
CA THR A 52 -14.82 -42.07 -35.83
C THR A 52 -14.99 -42.92 -37.09
N VAL A 53 -16.10 -42.78 -37.84
CA VAL A 53 -16.32 -43.50 -39.11
C VAL A 53 -15.43 -42.96 -40.26
N SER A 54 -15.08 -41.67 -40.28
CA SER A 54 -14.20 -41.11 -41.32
C SER A 54 -12.69 -41.36 -41.08
N GLY A 55 -12.31 -42.08 -40.01
CA GLY A 55 -10.91 -42.37 -39.66
C GLY A 55 -10.06 -41.14 -39.29
N HIS A 56 -10.64 -39.94 -39.35
CA HIS A 56 -9.96 -38.69 -39.02
C HIS A 56 -10.21 -38.35 -37.55
N ILE A 57 -9.37 -38.85 -36.66
CA ILE A 57 -9.23 -38.26 -35.33
C ILE A 57 -8.53 -36.92 -35.56
N PRO A 58 -9.19 -35.76 -35.41
CA PRO A 58 -8.47 -34.50 -35.49
C PRO A 58 -7.49 -34.51 -34.33
N ALA A 59 -6.21 -34.75 -34.62
CA ALA A 59 -5.14 -34.58 -33.65
C ALA A 59 -5.37 -33.21 -33.01
N ARG A 60 -5.59 -33.22 -31.69
CA ARG A 60 -5.80 -32.01 -30.89
C ARG A 60 -4.74 -31.02 -31.35
N LYS A 61 -5.15 -30.00 -32.12
CA LYS A 61 -4.24 -28.94 -32.52
C LYS A 61 -3.73 -28.39 -31.20
N VAL A 62 -2.49 -28.73 -30.88
CA VAL A 62 -1.77 -28.05 -29.81
C VAL A 62 -1.81 -26.62 -30.29
N LEU A 63 -2.64 -25.80 -29.65
CA LEU A 63 -2.68 -24.37 -29.90
C LEU A 63 -1.23 -23.96 -29.70
N LYS A 64 -0.52 -23.76 -30.82
CA LYS A 64 0.69 -22.96 -30.82
C LYS A 64 0.16 -21.63 -30.33
N VAL A 65 0.34 -21.38 -29.03
CA VAL A 65 0.16 -20.07 -28.43
C VAL A 65 1.11 -19.23 -29.24
N ALA A 66 0.57 -18.55 -30.25
CA ALA A 66 1.26 -17.47 -30.89
C ALA A 66 1.69 -16.59 -29.72
N LYS A 67 3.00 -16.43 -29.52
CA LYS A 67 3.54 -15.31 -28.76
C LYS A 67 3.25 -14.04 -29.57
N ASN A 68 1.98 -13.76 -29.79
CA ASN A 68 1.52 -12.40 -29.92
C ASN A 68 1.72 -11.90 -28.50
N GLY A 69 2.77 -11.11 -28.31
CA GLY A 69 3.04 -10.43 -27.04
C GLY A 69 1.72 -9.83 -26.59
N GLY A 70 1.10 -10.47 -25.61
CA GLY A 70 -0.24 -10.11 -25.21
C GLY A 70 -0.15 -8.68 -24.70
N ASP A 71 -0.76 -7.76 -25.42
CA ASP A 71 -1.32 -6.58 -24.81
C ASP A 71 -2.26 -7.11 -23.72
N ALA A 72 -1.69 -7.32 -22.53
CA ALA A 72 -2.41 -7.57 -21.32
C ALA A 72 -3.44 -6.46 -21.27
N LYS A 73 -4.72 -6.79 -21.49
CA LYS A 73 -5.82 -5.83 -21.60
C LYS A 73 -5.65 -4.81 -20.48
N LYS A 74 -5.09 -3.64 -20.81
CA LYS A 74 -4.73 -2.65 -19.81
C LYS A 74 -6.03 -2.26 -19.13
N ASN A 75 -6.02 -2.14 -17.81
CA ASN A 75 -7.23 -1.78 -17.07
C ASN A 75 -7.84 -0.52 -17.69
N ARG A 76 -9.16 -0.52 -17.89
CA ARG A 76 -9.88 0.61 -18.49
C ARG A 76 -9.53 1.90 -17.73
N GLY A 77 -9.08 2.93 -18.43
CA GLY A 77 -8.67 4.21 -17.83
C GLY A 77 -7.22 4.30 -17.34
N VAL A 78 -6.37 3.29 -17.56
CA VAL A 78 -4.91 3.45 -17.32
C VAL A 78 -4.28 4.37 -18.36
N ALA A 79 -4.68 4.25 -19.64
CA ALA A 79 -4.16 5.14 -20.69
C ALA A 79 -4.49 6.63 -20.43
N GLU A 80 -5.73 6.91 -20.01
CA GLU A 80 -6.18 8.28 -19.69
C GLU A 80 -5.53 8.85 -18.43
N ARG A 81 -5.22 8.01 -17.43
CA ARG A 81 -4.47 8.44 -16.24
C ARG A 81 -3.02 8.73 -16.60
N ASN A 82 -2.38 7.81 -17.33
CA ASN A 82 -1.00 8.01 -17.80
C ASN A 82 -0.88 9.26 -18.67
N ALA A 83 -1.86 9.54 -19.54
CA ALA A 83 -1.88 10.78 -20.33
C ALA A 83 -1.93 12.02 -19.44
N ARG A 84 -2.84 12.05 -18.45
CA ARG A 84 -2.93 13.15 -17.47
C ARG A 84 -1.66 13.33 -16.64
N ASP A 85 -1.01 12.24 -16.24
CA ASP A 85 0.24 12.29 -15.49
C ASP A 85 1.37 12.85 -16.37
N VAL A 86 1.42 12.49 -17.65
CA VAL A 86 2.37 13.05 -18.62
C VAL A 86 2.15 14.56 -18.83
N ASP A 87 0.89 14.98 -18.96
CA ASP A 87 0.56 16.40 -19.12
C ASP A 87 0.95 17.21 -17.88
N ARG A 88 0.65 16.71 -16.68
CA ARG A 88 1.07 17.33 -15.41
C ARG A 88 2.59 17.44 -15.31
N HIS A 89 3.31 16.37 -15.67
CA HIS A 89 4.78 16.41 -15.66
C HIS A 89 5.35 17.41 -16.68
N ALA A 90 4.67 17.64 -17.81
CA ALA A 90 5.07 18.65 -18.77
C ALA A 90 4.85 20.08 -18.22
N GLU A 91 3.73 20.32 -17.52
CA GLU A 91 3.48 21.59 -16.82
C GLU A 91 4.52 21.83 -15.71
N ASP A 92 4.78 20.84 -14.87
CA ASP A 92 5.80 20.89 -13.82
C ASP A 92 7.19 21.17 -14.40
N ALA A 93 7.55 20.58 -15.54
CA ALA A 93 8.84 20.82 -16.20
C ALA A 93 9.02 22.28 -16.64
N VAL A 94 7.96 22.94 -17.11
CA VAL A 94 8.00 24.36 -17.47
C VAL A 94 8.24 25.22 -16.23
N ASP A 95 7.58 24.90 -15.11
CA ASP A 95 7.76 25.63 -13.86
C ASP A 95 9.13 25.38 -13.20
N LEU A 96 9.68 24.18 -13.36
CA LEU A 96 11.07 23.87 -12.99
C LEU A 96 12.09 24.70 -13.78
N VAL A 97 11.85 24.95 -15.07
CA VAL A 97 12.72 25.81 -15.88
C VAL A 97 12.63 27.26 -15.41
N LYS A 98 11.42 27.78 -15.11
CA LYS A 98 11.25 29.14 -14.57
C LYS A 98 11.93 29.30 -13.23
N SER A 99 11.77 28.33 -12.32
CA SER A 99 12.40 28.38 -11.00
C SER A 99 13.92 28.29 -11.10
N ARG A 100 14.46 27.45 -11.98
CA ARG A 100 15.90 27.39 -12.27
C ARG A 100 16.44 28.73 -12.78
N GLN A 101 15.77 29.36 -13.75
CA GLN A 101 16.20 30.68 -14.25
C GLN A 101 16.14 31.76 -13.15
N ALA A 102 15.14 31.71 -12.27
CA ALA A 102 15.05 32.63 -11.14
C ALA A 102 16.19 32.40 -10.13
N LEU A 103 16.55 31.13 -9.85
CA LEU A 103 17.68 30.78 -9.00
C LEU A 103 19.01 31.22 -9.61
N GLU A 104 19.22 31.02 -10.91
CA GLU A 104 20.41 31.49 -11.63
C GLU A 104 20.54 33.02 -11.58
N ARG A 105 19.43 33.76 -11.74
CA ARG A 105 19.42 35.22 -11.57
C ARG A 105 19.78 35.63 -10.14
N LYS A 106 19.20 34.97 -9.13
CA LYS A 106 19.50 35.23 -7.72
C LYS A 106 20.96 34.89 -7.37
N ALA A 107 21.49 33.78 -7.88
CA ALA A 107 22.88 33.38 -7.71
C ALA A 107 23.83 34.41 -8.31
N ARG A 108 23.54 34.91 -9.51
CA ARG A 108 24.31 35.99 -10.14
C ARG A 108 24.30 37.27 -9.32
N ILE A 109 23.14 37.69 -8.81
CA ILE A 109 23.03 38.87 -7.94
C ILE A 109 23.83 38.64 -6.65
N TYR A 110 23.72 37.46 -6.05
CA TYR A 110 24.47 37.08 -4.86
C TYR A 110 25.98 37.10 -5.11
N GLU A 111 26.46 36.60 -6.25
CA GLU A 111 27.88 36.66 -6.63
C GLU A 111 28.36 38.09 -6.86
N GLN A 112 27.53 38.98 -7.42
CA GLN A 112 27.84 40.40 -7.57
C GLN A 112 27.96 41.10 -6.21
N LEU A 113 27.04 40.82 -5.28
CA LEU A 113 27.11 41.30 -3.90
C LEU A 113 28.32 40.71 -3.15
N ARG A 114 28.57 39.41 -3.32
CA ARG A 114 29.78 38.71 -2.84
C ARG A 114 31.04 39.18 -3.55
N ARG A 115 30.97 39.92 -4.67
CA ARG A 115 32.11 40.59 -5.32
C ARG A 115 32.22 42.09 -5.00
N GLY A 116 31.17 42.70 -4.45
CA GLY A 116 31.17 44.08 -3.96
C GLY A 116 30.83 45.03 -5.10
N GLU A 117 30.28 44.47 -6.17
CA GLU A 117 29.82 45.20 -7.33
C GLU A 117 28.41 45.72 -7.04
N GLN A 118 28.18 47.01 -7.30
CA GLN A 118 26.86 47.59 -7.15
C GLN A 118 25.88 46.95 -8.14
N VAL A 119 24.83 46.32 -7.61
CA VAL A 119 23.81 45.66 -8.42
C VAL A 119 22.91 46.73 -9.05
N LYS A 120 22.88 46.78 -10.38
CA LYS A 120 22.10 47.76 -11.14
C LYS A 120 20.60 47.66 -10.80
N GLY A 121 20.05 48.69 -10.16
CA GLY A 121 18.64 48.77 -9.75
C GLY A 121 18.39 48.54 -8.27
N MET A 122 19.42 48.19 -7.50
CA MET A 122 19.38 48.14 -6.04
C MET A 122 20.10 49.40 -5.53
N GLY A 123 19.33 50.38 -5.02
CA GLY A 123 19.91 51.61 -4.48
C GLY A 123 20.56 51.38 -3.12
N ASP A 124 21.38 52.30 -2.62
CA ASP A 124 22.12 52.16 -1.35
C ASP A 124 21.22 51.84 -0.15
N ARG A 125 19.96 52.32 -0.13
CA ARG A 125 18.97 51.97 0.92
C ARG A 125 18.62 50.49 0.97
N SER A 126 18.66 49.83 -0.19
CA SER A 126 18.37 48.40 -0.31
C SER A 126 19.53 47.53 0.15
N ALA A 127 20.74 48.08 0.33
CA ALA A 127 21.88 47.38 0.88
C ALA A 127 21.78 47.25 2.42
N GLU A 128 21.26 48.27 3.10
CA GLU A 128 20.97 48.25 4.55
C GLU A 128 19.81 47.29 4.92
N GLU A 129 18.95 46.95 3.96
CA GLU A 129 17.87 45.98 4.12
C GLU A 129 18.32 44.52 3.91
N LEU A 130 19.57 44.28 3.48
CA LEU A 130 20.11 42.94 3.33
C LEU A 130 20.45 42.37 4.70
N LEU A 131 19.88 41.21 5.04
CA LEU A 131 20.14 40.52 6.32
C LEU A 131 21.59 39.99 6.45
N ILE A 132 22.37 40.01 5.37
CA ILE A 132 23.74 39.51 5.32
C ILE A 132 24.66 40.69 5.01
N ASP A 133 25.60 40.96 5.91
CA ASP A 133 26.66 41.93 5.71
C ASP A 133 27.73 41.33 4.78
N PHE A 134 27.61 41.62 3.48
CA PHE A 134 28.51 41.08 2.46
C PHE A 134 29.95 41.56 2.62
N ASP A 135 30.18 42.70 3.27
CA ASP A 135 31.52 43.23 3.54
C ASP A 135 32.24 42.43 4.62
N GLN A 136 31.56 42.06 5.72
CA GLN A 136 32.11 41.18 6.74
C GLN A 136 32.37 39.77 6.18
N LYS A 137 31.44 39.26 5.36
CA LYS A 137 31.55 37.93 4.76
C LYS A 137 32.77 37.77 3.83
N ARG A 138 33.23 38.85 3.19
CA ARG A 138 34.49 38.85 2.42
C ARG A 138 35.69 38.60 3.31
N TRP A 139 35.76 39.34 4.42
CA TRP A 139 36.88 39.26 5.34
C TRP A 139 36.98 37.88 5.97
N ASP A 140 35.84 37.30 6.36
CA ASP A 140 35.81 35.94 6.90
C ASP A 140 36.33 34.90 5.87
N GLU A 141 35.91 34.97 4.60
CA GLU A 141 36.36 34.00 3.57
C GLU A 141 37.86 34.12 3.21
N GLU A 142 38.44 35.33 3.26
CA GLU A 142 39.88 35.53 3.03
C GLU A 142 40.74 34.92 4.14
N ASP A 143 40.23 34.86 5.38
CA ASP A 143 40.93 34.31 6.55
C ASP A 143 40.86 32.77 6.59
N TYR A 144 39.79 32.17 6.08
CA TYR A 144 39.60 30.70 6.00
C TYR A 144 40.07 30.05 4.68
N GLY A 145 40.57 30.85 3.73
CA GLY A 145 40.90 30.42 2.36
C GLY A 145 42.36 30.05 2.11
N LYS A 146 43.25 30.09 3.12
CA LYS A 146 44.58 29.51 3.01
C LYS A 146 44.50 28.03 3.38
N PRO A 147 44.70 27.08 2.45
CA PRO A 147 45.12 25.75 2.86
C PRO A 147 46.52 25.92 3.43
N ASP A 148 46.62 25.90 4.76
CA ASP A 148 47.89 25.75 5.45
C ASP A 148 48.42 24.34 5.13
N ASP A 149 49.08 24.20 3.97
CA ASP A 149 49.80 22.99 3.56
C ASP A 149 51.07 22.72 4.41
N GLU A 150 51.21 23.36 5.57
CA GLU A 150 52.29 23.16 6.55
C GLU A 150 51.82 23.11 8.01
N ALA A 151 50.61 22.60 8.28
CA ALA A 151 50.23 22.25 9.65
C ALA A 151 50.85 20.90 10.06
N ASP A 152 51.99 20.97 10.74
CA ASP A 152 52.62 19.90 11.51
C ASP A 152 51.58 19.20 12.43
N PRO A 153 51.31 17.89 12.27
CA PRO A 153 50.28 17.18 13.04
C PRO A 153 50.64 17.00 14.52
N ALA A 154 51.79 17.50 14.98
CA ALA A 154 52.23 17.40 16.36
C ALA A 154 51.75 18.54 17.28
N LEU A 155 51.16 19.63 16.75
CA LEU A 155 50.71 20.78 17.57
C LEU A 155 49.22 20.72 17.95
N GLY A 156 48.66 19.52 18.03
CA GLY A 156 47.39 19.22 18.74
C GLY A 156 47.56 19.19 20.26
N THR A 157 48.50 19.98 20.81
CA THR A 157 48.86 19.95 22.23
C THR A 157 48.06 21.01 22.98
N LEU A 158 46.95 20.57 23.57
CA LEU A 158 46.59 20.85 24.96
C LEU A 158 46.69 22.32 25.39
N PHE A 159 45.61 23.07 25.14
CA PHE A 159 45.27 24.19 26.03
C PHE A 159 44.78 23.59 27.37
N ILE A 160 45.73 23.09 28.17
CA ILE A 160 45.54 22.80 29.58
C ILE A 160 45.73 24.12 30.31
N ASP A 161 44.64 24.70 30.79
CA ASP A 161 44.70 25.74 31.79
C ASP A 161 45.48 25.22 33.01
N THR A 162 46.21 26.08 33.72
CA THR A 162 47.18 25.76 34.79
C THR A 162 46.65 24.93 35.99
N HIS A 163 45.44 24.40 35.92
CA HIS A 163 44.78 23.55 36.91
C HIS A 163 44.39 22.15 36.39
N GLY A 164 44.82 21.73 35.20
CA GLY A 164 44.67 20.34 34.75
C GLY A 164 43.23 19.87 34.53
N ARG A 165 42.28 20.78 34.25
CA ARG A 165 40.86 20.47 34.09
C ARG A 165 40.53 20.25 32.61
N SER A 166 39.94 19.09 32.29
CA SER A 166 39.40 18.81 30.94
C SER A 166 38.18 19.69 30.68
N PRO A 167 38.01 20.33 29.51
CA PRO A 167 36.91 21.28 29.24
C PRO A 167 35.48 20.69 29.32
N GLY A 168 35.36 19.37 29.48
CA GLY A 168 34.09 18.65 29.55
C GLY A 168 33.54 18.41 30.96
N ASP A 169 34.40 18.37 31.99
CA ASP A 169 34.04 17.90 33.35
C ASP A 169 34.20 19.02 34.38
N ASN A 170 33.45 20.10 34.21
CA ASN A 170 33.23 21.02 35.33
C ASN A 170 32.18 20.37 36.26
N GLU A 171 32.63 19.75 37.36
CA GLU A 171 31.73 19.20 38.41
C GLU A 171 30.71 20.23 38.90
N ASP A 172 31.08 21.51 38.81
CA ASP A 172 30.28 22.65 39.25
C ASP A 172 29.17 23.05 38.25
N ASP A 173 29.26 22.63 36.98
CA ASP A 173 28.30 23.02 35.92
C ASP A 173 28.01 21.88 34.91
N PRO A 174 27.25 20.85 35.33
CA PRO A 174 26.92 19.70 34.50
C PRO A 174 25.92 20.06 33.38
N LEU A 175 25.94 19.26 32.31
CA LEU A 175 24.95 19.30 31.24
C LEU A 175 23.61 18.72 31.75
N VAL A 176 22.58 19.53 31.78
CA VAL A 176 21.24 19.17 32.27
C VAL A 176 20.24 19.24 31.12
N GLU A 177 19.28 18.33 31.11
CA GLU A 177 18.16 18.35 30.17
C GLU A 177 17.24 19.53 30.51
N TYR A 178 17.20 20.53 29.63
CA TYR A 178 16.35 21.71 29.73
C TYR A 178 15.30 21.70 28.63
N THR A 179 14.05 21.91 29.02
CA THR A 179 12.93 22.06 28.09
C THR A 179 12.80 23.53 27.71
N ASP A 180 13.10 23.82 26.45
CA ASP A 180 12.94 25.15 25.82
C ASP A 180 11.46 25.57 25.81
N GLU A 181 11.18 26.87 25.62
CA GLU A 181 9.84 27.48 25.61
C GLU A 181 8.89 26.84 24.59
N PHE A 182 9.46 26.19 23.57
CA PHE A 182 8.74 25.45 22.52
C PHE A 182 8.52 23.96 22.85
N GLY A 183 8.80 23.52 24.09
CA GLY A 183 8.59 22.14 24.53
C GLY A 183 9.62 21.13 24.01
N ARG A 184 10.77 21.59 23.50
CA ARG A 184 11.85 20.73 23.00
C ARG A 184 12.89 20.51 24.08
N ALA A 185 13.25 19.26 24.35
CA ALA A 185 14.35 18.91 25.24
C ALA A 185 15.70 19.22 24.57
N ARG A 186 16.55 20.00 25.24
CA ARG A 186 17.91 20.33 24.80
C ARG A 186 18.87 20.15 25.98
N MET A 187 20.05 19.60 25.73
CA MET A 187 21.10 19.48 26.74
C MET A 187 21.87 20.80 26.79
N MET A 188 21.73 21.53 27.90
CA MET A 188 22.39 22.82 28.14
C MET A 188 23.18 22.75 29.45
N ARG A 189 24.21 23.58 29.61
CA ARG A 189 24.90 23.70 30.91
C ARG A 189 23.94 24.32 31.93
N ARG A 190 24.04 23.91 33.19
CA ARG A 190 23.17 24.39 34.27
C ARG A 190 23.26 25.91 34.46
N SER A 191 24.41 26.52 34.19
CA SER A 191 24.63 27.97 34.22
C SER A 191 23.96 28.73 33.07
N GLU A 192 23.79 28.08 31.91
CA GLU A 192 23.23 28.67 30.69
C GLU A 192 21.70 28.51 30.60
N ILE A 193 21.10 27.70 31.49
CA ILE A 193 19.66 27.58 31.59
C ILE A 193 19.09 28.96 31.97
N PRO A 194 18.20 29.55 31.14
CA PRO A 194 17.53 30.80 31.48
C PRO A 194 16.81 30.63 32.82
N ARG A 195 17.38 31.23 33.87
CA ARG A 195 16.75 31.23 35.20
C ARG A 195 15.53 32.13 35.09
N ARG A 196 14.34 31.53 34.97
CA ARG A 196 13.07 32.24 35.11
C ARG A 196 13.22 33.12 36.36
N PRO A 197 13.00 34.45 36.28
CA PRO A 197 13.09 35.28 37.46
C PRO A 197 12.20 34.63 38.52
N ALA A 198 12.74 34.45 39.73
CA ALA A 198 11.94 34.07 40.87
C ALA A 198 10.96 35.22 41.09
N SER A 199 9.83 35.15 40.40
CA SER A 199 8.79 36.14 40.48
C SER A 199 8.38 36.21 41.95
N PRO A 200 8.52 37.35 42.63
CA PRO A 200 8.12 37.46 44.02
C PRO A 200 6.61 37.25 44.21
N TYR A 201 5.83 37.38 43.13
CA TYR A 201 4.39 37.16 43.06
C TYR A 201 4.04 36.90 41.60
N GLU A 202 4.03 35.64 41.14
CA GLU A 202 3.11 35.32 40.07
C GLU A 202 1.75 35.25 40.73
N ASP A 203 0.98 36.34 40.61
CA ASP A 203 -0.46 36.24 40.69
C ASP A 203 -0.90 35.40 39.49
N ASP A 204 -0.84 34.08 39.67
CA ASP A 204 -1.29 33.07 38.73
C ASP A 204 -2.83 33.02 38.63
N GLY A 205 -3.50 34.08 39.09
CA GLY A 205 -4.95 34.17 39.22
C GLY A 205 -5.52 33.18 40.22
N ARG A 206 -4.67 32.50 41.01
CA ARG A 206 -5.13 31.53 42.01
C ARG A 206 -5.66 32.28 43.24
N PRO A 207 -6.87 31.95 43.73
CA PRO A 207 -7.42 32.55 44.94
C PRO A 207 -6.45 32.49 46.14
N THR A 208 -5.91 33.62 46.58
CA THR A 208 -4.86 33.69 47.61
C THR A 208 -5.27 33.15 49.00
N MET A 209 -6.53 32.78 49.20
CA MET A 209 -7.09 32.24 50.45
C MET A 209 -7.01 30.71 50.62
N MET A 210 -6.59 29.94 49.61
CA MET A 210 -6.55 28.46 49.73
C MET A 210 -5.13 27.98 50.05
N SER A 211 -5.01 26.96 50.91
CA SER A 211 -3.71 26.34 51.21
C SER A 211 -3.19 25.53 50.02
N ALA A 212 -1.87 25.35 49.92
CA ALA A 212 -1.24 24.56 48.86
C ALA A 212 -1.78 23.11 48.78
N ASP A 213 -2.20 22.55 49.91
CA ASP A 213 -2.80 21.21 49.96
C ASP A 213 -4.23 21.20 49.44
N MET A 214 -5.03 22.23 49.72
CA MET A 214 -6.37 22.40 49.14
C MET A 214 -6.33 22.58 47.61
N TYR A 215 -5.24 23.14 47.07
CA TYR A 215 -5.03 23.24 45.62
C TYR A 215 -4.76 21.88 44.97
N ARG A 216 -3.87 21.07 45.57
CA ARG A 216 -3.59 19.72 45.09
C ARG A 216 -4.82 18.82 45.14
N GLU A 217 -5.64 18.94 46.19
CA GLU A 217 -6.90 18.19 46.25
C GLU A 217 -7.90 18.65 45.18
N GLN A 218 -8.01 19.94 44.87
CA GLN A 218 -8.88 20.43 43.80
C GLN A 218 -8.42 19.98 42.41
N GLU A 219 -7.11 20.01 42.13
CA GLU A 219 -6.57 19.47 40.88
C GLU A 219 -6.85 17.96 40.76
N ARG A 220 -6.70 17.21 41.87
CA ARG A 220 -7.05 15.79 41.92
C ARG A 220 -8.53 15.56 41.63
N LEU A 221 -9.42 16.34 42.26
CA LEU A 221 -10.87 16.23 42.05
C LEU A 221 -11.27 16.60 40.62
N ARG A 222 -10.66 17.62 40.02
CA ARG A 222 -10.89 17.97 38.60
C ARG A 222 -10.43 16.84 37.69
N TRP A 223 -9.25 16.28 37.95
CA TRP A 223 -8.73 15.15 37.21
C TRP A 223 -9.62 13.91 37.35
N GLU A 224 -10.08 13.58 38.55
CA GLU A 224 -11.01 12.49 38.81
C GLU A 224 -12.34 12.71 38.08
N ALA A 225 -12.89 13.93 38.13
CA ALA A 225 -14.14 14.28 37.47
C ALA A 225 -14.02 14.27 35.93
N GLU A 226 -12.90 14.75 35.39
CA GLU A 226 -12.61 14.70 33.95
C GLU A 226 -12.41 13.25 33.48
N ALA A 227 -11.69 12.42 34.25
CA ALA A 227 -11.52 11.01 33.94
C ALA A 227 -12.85 10.25 33.99
N GLU A 228 -13.71 10.56 34.96
CA GLU A 228 -15.07 9.99 35.05
C GLU A 228 -15.96 10.48 33.90
N ALA A 229 -15.86 11.76 33.52
CA ALA A 229 -16.57 12.31 32.37
C ALA A 229 -16.11 11.69 31.06
N GLU A 230 -14.80 11.47 30.87
CA GLU A 230 -14.24 10.83 29.69
C GLU A 230 -14.64 9.34 29.62
N ALA A 231 -14.66 8.64 30.76
CA ALA A 231 -15.19 7.28 30.84
C ALA A 231 -16.68 7.22 30.47
N ASN A 232 -17.46 8.25 30.84
CA ASN A 232 -18.89 8.35 30.54
C ASN A 232 -19.21 8.92 29.14
N ALA A 233 -18.27 9.60 28.49
CA ALA A 233 -18.47 10.25 27.18
C ALA A 233 -18.68 9.25 26.02
N GLY A 234 -18.50 7.95 26.28
CA GLY A 234 -18.70 6.90 25.30
C GLY A 234 -17.57 6.81 24.27
N PRO A 235 -17.72 5.97 23.23
CA PRO A 235 -16.67 5.75 22.24
C PRO A 235 -16.35 7.02 21.45
N LEU A 236 -15.17 7.60 21.67
CA LEU A 236 -14.65 8.71 20.88
C LEU A 236 -14.17 8.22 19.52
N HIS A 237 -14.73 8.80 18.47
CA HIS A 237 -14.51 8.36 17.11
C HIS A 237 -13.79 9.38 16.26
N TYR A 238 -12.89 8.90 15.42
CA TYR A 238 -12.21 9.73 14.44
C TYR A 238 -13.19 10.36 13.44
N ASP A 239 -13.08 11.68 13.26
CA ASP A 239 -13.81 12.45 12.26
C ASP A 239 -12.86 12.95 11.19
N ALA A 240 -13.08 12.48 9.96
CA ALA A 240 -12.25 12.80 8.83
C ALA A 240 -12.32 14.29 8.44
N ASN A 241 -13.40 14.99 8.78
CA ASN A 241 -13.57 16.39 8.39
C ASN A 241 -12.67 17.34 9.18
N LYS A 242 -12.21 16.91 10.37
CA LYS A 242 -11.30 17.67 11.23
C LYS A 242 -9.82 17.40 10.94
N GLU A 243 -9.52 16.42 10.09
CA GLU A 243 -8.15 16.05 9.73
C GLU A 243 -7.60 16.94 8.62
N VAL A 244 -6.42 17.51 8.86
CA VAL A 244 -5.69 18.36 7.90
C VAL A 244 -4.71 17.54 7.04
N ARG A 245 -4.32 16.34 7.48
CA ARG A 245 -3.43 15.47 6.71
C ARG A 245 -4.08 14.90 5.46
N THR A 246 -3.26 14.61 4.46
CA THR A 246 -3.68 13.97 3.21
C THR A 246 -4.08 12.52 3.44
N LYS A 247 -5.28 12.14 2.99
CA LYS A 247 -5.84 10.78 3.11
C LYS A 247 -5.41 9.92 1.92
N GLY A 248 -5.02 8.67 2.17
CA GLY A 248 -4.53 7.74 1.14
C GLY A 248 -5.62 7.07 0.29
N VAL A 249 -5.20 6.39 -0.79
CA VAL A 249 -6.08 5.57 -1.64
C VAL A 249 -6.55 4.33 -0.87
N GLY A 250 -7.81 4.33 -0.44
CA GLY A 250 -8.37 3.32 0.46
C GLY A 250 -8.84 3.88 1.79
N PHE A 251 -8.76 5.19 1.99
CA PHE A 251 -9.46 5.85 3.08
C PHE A 251 -10.98 5.70 2.94
N TYR A 252 -11.64 5.32 4.04
CA TYR A 252 -13.09 5.21 4.16
C TYR A 252 -13.54 5.91 5.45
N GLN A 253 -14.52 6.81 5.34
CA GLN A 253 -15.09 7.51 6.48
C GLN A 253 -16.33 6.78 6.97
N PHE A 254 -16.33 6.38 8.24
CA PHE A 254 -17.51 5.81 8.88
C PHE A 254 -18.52 6.88 9.25
N ALA A 255 -19.79 6.47 9.38
CA ALA A 255 -20.84 7.31 9.95
C ALA A 255 -20.49 7.78 11.37
N ALA A 256 -21.05 8.92 11.77
CA ALA A 256 -20.95 9.41 13.14
C ALA A 256 -21.83 8.59 14.10
N ASP A 257 -22.96 8.08 13.60
CA ASP A 257 -23.88 7.24 14.35
C ASP A 257 -23.29 5.85 14.60
N GLU A 258 -23.35 5.38 15.85
CA GLU A 258 -22.71 4.14 16.30
C GLU A 258 -23.27 2.91 15.58
N ASP A 259 -24.59 2.85 15.42
CA ASP A 259 -25.26 1.70 14.81
C ASP A 259 -24.90 1.57 13.32
N GLU A 260 -24.89 2.68 12.59
CA GLU A 260 -24.51 2.71 11.18
C GLU A 260 -23.03 2.39 11.01
N ARG A 261 -22.17 2.95 11.87
CA ARG A 261 -20.74 2.64 11.91
C ARG A 261 -20.51 1.15 12.15
N ALA A 262 -21.18 0.57 13.13
CA ALA A 262 -21.05 -0.85 13.44
C ALA A 262 -21.54 -1.72 12.27
N ALA A 263 -22.62 -1.34 11.58
CA ALA A 263 -23.06 -2.02 10.36
C ALA A 263 -22.01 -1.94 9.24
N GLN A 264 -21.46 -0.75 8.99
CA GLN A 264 -20.40 -0.54 7.99
C GLN A 264 -19.14 -1.35 8.30
N GLN A 265 -18.73 -1.42 9.57
CA GLN A 265 -17.60 -2.25 10.02
C GLN A 265 -17.88 -3.74 9.82
N ARG A 266 -19.08 -4.21 10.15
CA ARG A 266 -19.48 -5.61 9.92
C ARG A 266 -19.41 -5.96 8.43
N ASP A 267 -19.85 -5.07 7.55
CA ASP A 267 -19.83 -5.32 6.11
C ASP A 267 -18.40 -5.30 5.54
N LEU A 268 -17.53 -4.40 6.00
CA LEU A 268 -16.11 -4.43 5.63
C LEU A 268 -15.42 -5.71 6.11
N ASN A 269 -15.74 -6.19 7.32
CA ASN A 269 -15.19 -7.43 7.85
C ASN A 269 -15.66 -8.64 7.02
N LYS A 270 -16.94 -8.69 6.61
CA LYS A 270 -17.43 -9.73 5.69
C LYS A 270 -16.66 -9.74 4.37
N LEU A 271 -16.47 -8.57 3.75
CA LEU A 271 -15.70 -8.45 2.50
C LEU A 271 -14.24 -8.87 2.69
N ARG A 272 -13.64 -8.52 3.83
CA ARG A 272 -12.29 -8.97 4.18
C ARG A 272 -12.24 -10.49 4.26
N ASP A 273 -13.18 -11.12 4.96
CA ASP A 273 -13.23 -12.58 5.11
C ASP A 273 -13.46 -13.30 3.78
N GLU A 274 -14.30 -12.76 2.90
CA GLU A 274 -14.44 -13.30 1.56
C GLU A 274 -13.14 -13.22 0.76
N THR A 275 -12.40 -12.11 0.87
CA THR A 275 -11.13 -11.95 0.14
C THR A 275 -10.05 -12.85 0.70
N THR A 276 -9.99 -13.05 2.02
CA THR A 276 -9.01 -13.93 2.67
C THR A 276 -9.30 -15.38 2.31
N GLN A 277 -10.56 -15.81 2.32
CA GLN A 277 -10.97 -17.14 1.88
C GLN A 277 -10.64 -17.39 0.41
N LYS A 278 -10.92 -16.44 -0.49
CA LYS A 278 -10.56 -16.55 -1.92
C LYS A 278 -9.04 -16.66 -2.12
N ARG A 279 -8.26 -15.87 -1.38
CA ARG A 279 -6.79 -15.93 -1.41
C ARG A 279 -6.27 -17.27 -0.91
N ALA A 280 -6.78 -17.76 0.22
CA ALA A 280 -6.41 -19.06 0.78
C ALA A 280 -6.78 -20.21 -0.17
N ALA A 281 -7.98 -20.18 -0.76
CA ALA A 281 -8.40 -21.17 -1.75
C ALA A 281 -7.47 -21.17 -2.98
N HIS A 282 -7.09 -20.01 -3.48
CA HIS A 282 -6.15 -19.89 -4.59
C HIS A 282 -4.74 -20.37 -4.22
N GLN A 283 -4.26 -20.08 -3.02
CA GLN A 283 -2.98 -20.59 -2.51
C GLN A 283 -3.00 -22.11 -2.40
N ASN A 284 -4.03 -22.69 -1.77
CA ASN A 284 -4.21 -24.13 -1.66
C ASN A 284 -4.29 -24.81 -3.03
N ALA A 285 -4.99 -24.22 -4.01
CA ALA A 285 -5.03 -24.75 -5.37
C ALA A 285 -3.65 -24.70 -6.05
N ARG A 286 -2.90 -23.61 -5.84
CA ARG A 286 -1.53 -23.47 -6.37
C ARG A 286 -0.57 -24.47 -5.72
N GLU A 287 -0.68 -24.71 -4.42
CA GLU A 287 0.12 -25.69 -3.69
C GLU A 287 -0.21 -27.12 -4.11
N LYS A 288 -1.49 -27.48 -4.25
CA LYS A 288 -1.91 -28.76 -4.80
C LYS A 288 -1.33 -28.99 -6.21
N ARG A 289 -1.39 -27.97 -7.08
CA ARG A 289 -0.78 -28.05 -8.42
C ARG A 289 0.74 -28.21 -8.34
N ARG A 290 1.41 -27.49 -7.43
CA ARG A 290 2.86 -27.60 -7.22
C ARG A 290 3.25 -28.98 -6.71
N ALA A 291 2.51 -29.55 -5.77
CA ALA A 291 2.72 -30.89 -5.23
C ALA A 291 2.54 -31.97 -6.30
N GLN A 292 1.49 -31.87 -7.13
CA GLN A 292 1.28 -32.79 -8.27
C GLN A 292 2.43 -32.72 -9.29
N LEU A 293 2.92 -31.52 -9.60
CA LEU A 293 4.07 -31.34 -10.49
C LEU A 293 5.37 -31.87 -9.87
N ALA A 294 5.58 -31.67 -8.57
CA ALA A 294 6.72 -32.20 -7.84
C ALA A 294 6.71 -33.73 -7.82
N ALA A 295 5.59 -34.36 -7.46
CA ALA A 295 5.42 -35.81 -7.48
C ALA A 295 5.68 -36.40 -8.88
N ARG A 296 5.18 -35.74 -9.94
CA ARG A 296 5.46 -36.14 -11.32
C ARG A 296 6.94 -35.97 -11.69
N ALA A 297 7.59 -34.92 -11.22
CA ALA A 297 9.02 -34.69 -11.44
C ALA A 297 9.87 -35.76 -10.73
N GLU A 298 9.50 -36.15 -9.51
CA GLU A 298 10.12 -37.22 -8.75
C GLU A 298 9.93 -38.58 -9.42
N GLU A 299 8.73 -38.88 -9.92
CA GLU A 299 8.48 -40.11 -10.68
C GLU A 299 9.34 -40.19 -11.95
N LEU A 300 9.45 -39.07 -12.69
CA LEU A 300 10.34 -38.97 -13.85
C LEU A 300 11.81 -39.09 -13.46
N ARG A 301 12.22 -38.51 -12.33
CA ARG A 301 13.58 -38.67 -11.79
C ARG A 301 13.85 -40.12 -11.42
N ARG A 302 12.93 -40.81 -10.75
CA ARG A 302 13.02 -42.24 -10.40
C ARG A 302 13.14 -43.11 -11.66
N LYS A 303 12.30 -42.86 -12.67
CA LYS A 303 12.37 -43.56 -13.98
C LYS A 303 13.70 -43.32 -14.69
N ARG A 304 14.24 -42.09 -14.67
CA ARG A 304 15.56 -41.78 -15.24
C ARG A 304 16.70 -42.47 -14.49
N ALA A 305 16.67 -42.47 -13.16
CA ALA A 305 17.67 -43.11 -12.32
C ALA A 305 17.67 -44.64 -12.47
N ARG A 306 16.48 -45.27 -12.55
CA ARG A 306 16.34 -46.70 -12.90
C ARG A 306 16.94 -47.00 -14.29
N ARG A 307 16.68 -46.15 -15.29
CA ARG A 307 17.28 -46.30 -16.63
C ARG A 307 18.80 -46.13 -16.62
N GLN A 308 19.34 -45.31 -15.72
CA GLN A 308 20.78 -45.09 -15.56
C GLN A 308 21.44 -46.11 -14.62
N GLY A 309 20.71 -47.11 -14.12
CA GLY A 309 21.24 -48.15 -13.24
C GLY A 309 21.65 -47.67 -11.85
N GLN A 310 21.21 -46.47 -11.43
CA GLN A 310 21.58 -45.86 -10.14
C GLN A 310 20.58 -46.13 -9.01
N LEU A 311 19.40 -46.69 -9.32
CA LEU A 311 18.44 -47.16 -8.32
C LEU A 311 18.17 -48.65 -8.54
N GLU A 312 18.53 -49.47 -7.55
CA GLU A 312 18.01 -50.83 -7.38
C GLU A 312 16.47 -50.80 -7.42
N PRO A 313 15.80 -51.75 -8.08
CA PRO A 313 14.34 -51.82 -8.06
C PRO A 313 13.88 -51.97 -6.61
N ASP A 314 12.95 -51.09 -6.20
CA ASP A 314 12.28 -51.21 -4.90
C ASP A 314 11.79 -52.67 -4.77
N GLU A 315 12.26 -53.41 -3.76
CA GLU A 315 11.73 -54.74 -3.46
C GLU A 315 10.22 -54.60 -3.32
N GLU A 316 9.49 -55.15 -4.29
CA GLU A 316 8.04 -55.18 -4.25
C GLU A 316 7.65 -55.94 -2.99
N ALA A 317 7.15 -55.22 -1.98
CA ALA A 317 6.52 -55.83 -0.82
C ALA A 317 5.55 -56.91 -1.34
N PRO A 318 5.63 -58.15 -0.84
CA PRO A 318 4.95 -59.28 -1.43
C PRO A 318 3.46 -58.95 -1.48
N VAL A 319 2.96 -58.76 -2.70
CA VAL A 319 1.54 -58.58 -2.94
C VAL A 319 0.92 -59.93 -2.56
N ASP A 320 0.32 -59.99 -1.37
CA ASP A 320 -0.28 -61.22 -0.85
C ASP A 320 -1.23 -61.77 -1.93
N ARG A 321 -0.86 -62.92 -2.51
CA ARG A 321 -1.60 -63.55 -3.62
C ARG A 321 -3.08 -63.79 -3.25
N SER A 322 -3.38 -63.89 -1.96
CA SER A 322 -4.73 -63.96 -1.41
C SER A 322 -5.55 -62.70 -1.74
N THR A 323 -4.98 -61.51 -1.60
CA THR A 323 -5.65 -60.24 -1.90
C THR A 323 -5.90 -60.07 -3.40
N ALA A 324 -4.95 -60.45 -4.25
CA ALA A 324 -5.12 -60.44 -5.70
C ALA A 324 -6.21 -61.44 -6.16
N THR A 325 -6.27 -62.61 -5.53
CA THR A 325 -7.29 -63.63 -5.81
C THR A 325 -8.68 -63.18 -5.33
N ALA A 326 -8.76 -62.53 -4.16
CA ALA A 326 -10.01 -61.99 -3.62
C ALA A 326 -10.57 -60.86 -4.49
N ILE A 327 -9.73 -59.96 -4.99
CA ILE A 327 -10.13 -58.88 -5.90
C ILE A 327 -10.60 -59.45 -7.24
N SER A 328 -9.89 -60.44 -7.78
CA SER A 328 -10.28 -61.13 -9.02
C SER A 328 -11.65 -61.83 -8.88
N GLY A 329 -11.86 -62.53 -7.75
CA GLY A 329 -13.14 -63.17 -7.43
C GLY A 329 -14.30 -62.20 -7.25
N LEU A 330 -14.05 -61.01 -6.66
CA LEU A 330 -15.06 -59.96 -6.53
C LEU A 330 -15.45 -59.39 -7.90
N ILE A 331 -14.47 -59.16 -8.78
CA ILE A 331 -14.72 -58.66 -10.14
C ILE A 331 -15.46 -59.70 -11.00
N SER A 332 -15.14 -60.98 -10.85
CA SER A 332 -15.85 -62.05 -11.57
C SER A 332 -17.29 -62.21 -11.06
N SER A 333 -17.55 -62.08 -9.75
CA SER A 333 -18.90 -62.19 -9.20
C SER A 333 -19.79 -61.02 -9.62
N VAL A 334 -19.25 -59.79 -9.63
CA VAL A 334 -19.95 -58.60 -10.10
C VAL A 334 -20.24 -58.67 -11.60
N ARG A 335 -19.35 -59.24 -12.41
CA ARG A 335 -19.64 -59.48 -13.84
C ARG A 335 -20.68 -60.58 -14.06
N ALA A 336 -20.66 -61.63 -13.25
CA ALA A 336 -21.64 -62.71 -13.35
C ALA A 336 -23.06 -62.22 -12.97
N SER A 337 -23.20 -61.37 -11.95
CA SER A 337 -24.50 -60.82 -11.55
C SER A 337 -25.08 -59.80 -12.53
N VAL A 338 -24.25 -59.13 -13.33
CA VAL A 338 -24.69 -58.21 -14.39
C VAL A 338 -25.09 -58.95 -15.67
N ASN A 339 -24.64 -60.19 -15.86
CA ASN A 339 -24.88 -60.99 -17.07
C ASN A 339 -25.88 -62.15 -16.92
N THR A 340 -26.54 -62.30 -15.77
CA THR A 340 -27.68 -63.25 -15.65
C THR A 340 -28.90 -62.66 -16.37
N PRO A 341 -29.36 -63.23 -17.50
CA PRO A 341 -30.63 -62.84 -18.08
C PRO A 341 -31.74 -63.24 -17.11
N ALA A 342 -32.65 -62.30 -16.84
CA ALA A 342 -33.88 -62.58 -16.10
C ALA A 342 -34.70 -63.60 -16.91
N ASP A 343 -34.68 -64.85 -16.47
CA ASP A 343 -35.51 -65.91 -17.02
C ASP A 343 -36.93 -65.72 -16.47
N ALA A 344 -37.85 -65.35 -17.36
CA ALA A 344 -39.31 -65.44 -17.19
C ALA A 344 -39.72 -66.89 -17.55
N PRO A 345 -40.80 -67.47 -16.99
CA PRO A 345 -42.11 -66.84 -16.75
C PRO A 345 -42.48 -66.54 -15.29
#